data_AF-A0A2D9K1T9-F1
#
_entry.id   AF-A0A2D9K1T9-F1
#
_cell.length_a   1.000
_cell.length_b   1.000
_cell.length_c   1.000
_cell.angle_alpha   90.00
_cell.angle_beta   90.00
_cell.angle_gamma   90.00
#
_symmetry.space_group_name_H-M   'P 1'
#
loop_
_entity.id
_entity.type
_entity.pdbx_description
1 polymer ?
#
loop_
_entity_poly.entity_id
_entity_poly.type
_entity_poly.pdbx_seq_one_letter_code
_entity_poly.pdbx_strand_id
1 'polypeptide(L)'
;MPEKSKTDHQQSSKGSSKGNPLADALERLERSVAQREGNRMASLVKPIKELADETNDSVDDKSFKKIPSEEKINEVVQNPNQVNSVSVKKGYFSKLGLFIFVPIIVFSVLIVTGIIIWPHAKNIINKEFAAIKEASISEKESLNDGIIDKLGDVNSRLDVLSKSLDQISSLSNSSAADVYQELDYLRQRNELISLGDLAIHNADRKSLDKLISIRDKNTDSRLQSGAASEILRVKLAYMNGLRRGSQSIPIGQLFPEYDVDDEVDLNTEQLISLLDDLEARDEHRVRAAYLLADKRNEKAATALVNVVANDENLDVVREAAMTFSEMTGFRNDDLLDVHSLINWWEKNSEKFLPELNN
;
A
#
# COMPACT_ATOMS: atom_id res chain seq x y z
N MET A 1 14.35 -4.31 -67.19
CA MET A 1 13.35 -3.22 -67.16
C MET A 1 12.00 -3.81 -66.78
N PRO A 2 11.15 -3.14 -65.99
CA PRO A 2 11.54 -2.35 -64.81
C PRO A 2 10.68 -2.66 -63.56
N GLU A 3 11.30 -2.44 -62.39
CA GLU A 3 10.79 -1.80 -61.17
C GLU A 3 9.29 -1.80 -60.81
N LYS A 4 9.03 -2.19 -59.55
CA LYS A 4 8.19 -1.51 -58.52
C LYS A 4 8.42 -2.28 -57.21
N SER A 5 9.25 -1.86 -56.26
CA SER A 5 9.38 -0.53 -55.64
C SER A 5 8.04 0.00 -55.11
N LYS A 6 7.78 -0.29 -53.84
CA LYS A 6 6.90 0.45 -52.94
C LYS A 6 7.48 0.45 -51.53
N THR A 7 8.33 1.44 -51.28
CA THR A 7 8.58 1.96 -49.95
C THR A 7 7.39 2.82 -49.52
N ASP A 8 6.82 2.57 -48.35
CA ASP A 8 5.97 3.53 -47.65
C ASP A 8 6.49 3.68 -46.21
N HIS A 9 6.86 4.91 -45.84
CA HIS A 9 7.34 5.24 -44.51
C HIS A 9 6.67 6.53 -44.01
N GLN A 10 6.28 6.51 -42.74
CA GLN A 10 6.03 7.63 -41.81
C GLN A 10 4.64 8.31 -41.71
N GLN A 11 4.40 8.70 -40.44
CA GLN A 11 3.37 9.60 -39.89
C GLN A 11 1.91 9.07 -39.83
N SER A 12 1.17 9.20 -38.71
CA SER A 12 1.52 9.74 -37.38
C SER A 12 0.68 9.11 -36.26
N SER A 13 1.19 9.19 -35.04
CA SER A 13 0.56 8.82 -33.78
C SER A 13 -0.86 9.36 -33.55
N LYS A 14 -1.72 8.54 -32.94
CA LYS A 14 -2.70 9.01 -31.95
C LYS A 14 -2.41 8.32 -30.62
N GLY A 15 -2.02 9.12 -29.64
CA GLY A 15 -1.51 8.60 -28.37
C GLY A 15 -2.60 8.04 -27.48
N SER A 16 -2.36 6.82 -26.97
CA SER A 16 -2.82 6.46 -25.63
C SER A 16 -2.22 7.48 -24.66
N SER A 17 -3.06 8.24 -23.96
CA SER A 17 -2.58 9.09 -22.87
C SER A 17 -2.12 8.18 -21.74
N LYS A 18 -0.81 8.01 -21.61
CA LYS A 18 -0.17 7.39 -20.44
C LYS A 18 -0.53 8.19 -19.20
N GLY A 19 -1.64 7.81 -18.55
CA GLY A 19 -1.82 8.12 -17.13
C GLY A 19 -0.62 7.52 -16.39
N ASN A 20 -0.03 8.30 -15.48
CA ASN A 20 1.06 7.80 -14.66
C ASN A 20 0.52 6.59 -13.85
N PRO A 21 1.08 5.38 -13.97
CA PRO A 21 0.54 4.21 -13.26
C PRO A 21 0.56 4.39 -11.74
N LEU A 22 1.47 5.23 -11.22
CA LEU A 22 1.49 5.63 -9.82
C LEU A 22 0.28 6.49 -9.43
N ALA A 23 -0.21 7.34 -10.34
CA ALA A 23 -1.39 8.18 -10.11
C ALA A 23 -2.70 7.38 -10.20
N ASP A 24 -2.80 6.42 -11.12
CA ASP A 24 -3.93 5.47 -11.17
C ASP A 24 -3.94 4.57 -9.92
N ALA A 25 -2.77 4.13 -9.45
CA ALA A 25 -2.66 3.42 -8.17
C ALA A 25 -3.08 4.29 -6.97
N LEU A 26 -2.70 5.58 -6.93
CA LEU A 26 -3.12 6.52 -5.88
C LEU A 26 -4.64 6.75 -5.91
N GLU A 27 -5.22 7.01 -7.08
CA GLU A 27 -6.65 7.26 -7.26
C GLU A 27 -7.48 6.03 -6.87
N ARG A 28 -7.01 4.82 -7.17
CA ARG A 28 -7.63 3.56 -6.70
C ARG A 28 -7.52 3.40 -5.19
N LEU A 29 -6.40 3.79 -4.58
CA LEU A 29 -6.23 3.76 -3.12
C LEU A 29 -7.19 4.76 -2.45
N GLU A 30 -7.25 6.00 -2.92
CA GLU A 30 -8.14 7.04 -2.41
C GLU A 30 -9.61 6.61 -2.50
N ARG A 31 -10.05 6.05 -3.63
CA ARG A 31 -11.41 5.51 -3.79
C ARG A 31 -11.68 4.34 -2.84
N SER A 32 -10.73 3.43 -2.66
CA SER A 32 -10.84 2.28 -1.74
C SER A 32 -10.94 2.72 -0.27
N VAL A 33 -10.13 3.71 0.14
CA VAL A 33 -10.17 4.30 1.49
C VAL A 33 -11.49 5.04 1.70
N ALA A 34 -11.90 5.90 0.77
CA ALA A 34 -13.16 6.63 0.84
C ALA A 34 -14.38 5.69 0.92
N GLN A 35 -14.37 4.57 0.20
CA GLN A 35 -15.44 3.56 0.25
C GLN A 35 -15.44 2.78 1.58
N ARG A 36 -14.25 2.45 2.13
CA ARG A 36 -14.13 1.78 3.43
C ARG A 36 -14.57 2.67 4.60
N GLU A 37 -14.19 3.94 4.57
CA GLU A 37 -14.62 4.93 5.57
C GLU A 37 -16.10 5.32 5.38
N GLY A 38 -16.60 5.41 4.15
CA GLY A 38 -18.03 5.58 3.88
C GLY A 38 -18.88 4.45 4.48
N ASN A 39 -18.44 3.20 4.34
CA ASN A 39 -19.11 2.04 4.94
C ASN A 39 -19.01 2.04 6.48
N ARG A 40 -17.88 2.47 7.06
CA ARG A 40 -17.73 2.65 8.51
C ARG A 40 -18.67 3.73 9.05
N MET A 41 -18.71 4.90 8.41
CA MET A 41 -19.59 6.00 8.80
C MET A 41 -21.07 5.62 8.65
N ALA A 42 -21.43 4.87 7.61
CA ALA A 42 -22.78 4.31 7.48
C ALA A 42 -23.14 3.34 8.62
N SER A 43 -22.20 2.51 9.08
CA SER A 43 -22.42 1.59 10.21
C SER A 43 -22.60 2.29 11.57
N LEU A 44 -22.14 3.54 11.69
CA LEU A 44 -22.32 4.38 12.89
C LEU A 44 -23.69 5.07 12.91
N VAL A 45 -24.39 5.19 11.77
CA VAL A 45 -25.75 5.73 11.70
C VAL A 45 -26.77 4.61 11.84
N LYS A 46 -26.83 3.99 13.02
CA LYS A 46 -28.03 3.24 13.42
C LYS A 46 -29.16 4.22 13.73
N PRO A 47 -30.38 4.07 13.16
CA PRO A 47 -31.51 4.91 13.52
C PRO A 47 -31.90 4.69 14.99
N ILE A 48 -32.18 5.78 15.71
CA ILE A 48 -32.53 5.78 17.14
C ILE A 48 -33.97 5.26 17.33
N LYS A 49 -34.17 3.96 17.14
CA LYS A 49 -35.46 3.28 17.35
C LYS A 49 -35.37 1.84 17.88
N GLU A 50 -34.17 1.35 18.14
CA GLU A 50 -33.89 -0.06 18.47
C GLU A 50 -33.08 -0.16 19.79
N LEU A 51 -33.61 0.50 20.83
CA LEU A 51 -33.11 0.46 22.22
C LEU A 51 -34.25 0.27 23.23
N ALA A 52 -35.35 -0.34 22.78
CA ALA A 52 -36.51 -0.71 23.60
C ALA A 52 -37.08 -2.03 23.06
N ASP A 53 -36.39 -3.12 23.39
CA ASP A 53 -36.90 -4.49 23.62
C ASP A 53 -35.79 -5.52 23.33
N GLU A 54 -34.95 -5.80 24.32
CA GLU A 54 -34.19 -7.06 24.38
C GLU A 54 -33.75 -7.36 25.82
N THR A 55 -34.70 -7.83 26.63
CA THR A 55 -34.40 -8.55 27.88
C THR A 55 -34.53 -10.05 27.63
N ASN A 56 -33.40 -10.74 27.72
CA ASN A 56 -33.22 -12.17 28.03
C ASN A 56 -34.42 -13.11 27.82
N ASP A 57 -34.24 -14.09 26.92
CA ASP A 57 -34.28 -15.48 27.40
C ASP A 57 -33.41 -16.41 26.55
N SER A 58 -33.03 -17.55 27.13
CA SER A 58 -32.07 -18.52 26.58
C SER A 58 -32.74 -19.82 26.11
N VAL A 59 -32.07 -20.59 25.24
CA VAL A 59 -31.89 -22.07 25.28
C VAL A 59 -31.55 -22.68 23.89
N ASP A 60 -30.81 -23.80 23.92
CA ASP A 60 -30.27 -24.64 22.84
C ASP A 60 -31.27 -25.17 21.78
N ASP A 61 -30.82 -25.46 20.54
CA ASP A 61 -30.26 -26.79 20.13
C ASP A 61 -30.11 -26.93 18.57
N LYS A 62 -29.54 -28.05 18.13
CA LYS A 62 -28.97 -28.39 16.80
C LYS A 62 -29.93 -28.35 15.57
N SER A 63 -29.30 -28.10 14.41
CA SER A 63 -29.22 -29.02 13.22
C SER A 63 -29.75 -28.58 11.84
N PHE A 64 -28.83 -28.73 10.85
CA PHE A 64 -29.00 -29.24 9.47
C PHE A 64 -29.88 -28.56 8.37
N LYS A 65 -29.15 -28.18 7.30
CA LYS A 65 -29.40 -28.45 5.84
C LYS A 65 -30.30 -27.50 5.00
N LYS A 66 -29.68 -26.98 3.91
CA LYS A 66 -29.98 -27.22 2.47
C LYS A 66 -30.20 -25.95 1.58
N ILE A 67 -29.45 -25.91 0.47
CA ILE A 67 -29.48 -25.00 -0.72
C ILE A 67 -30.40 -25.67 -1.79
N PRO A 68 -31.08 -25.06 -2.81
CA PRO A 68 -30.86 -23.82 -3.62
C PRO A 68 -32.07 -22.82 -3.56
N SER A 69 -32.34 -21.81 -4.44
CA SER A 69 -31.96 -21.56 -5.86
C SER A 69 -32.01 -20.07 -6.32
N GLU A 70 -31.80 -19.85 -7.62
CA GLU A 70 -31.78 -18.60 -8.42
C GLU A 70 -33.17 -17.94 -8.66
N GLU A 71 -33.26 -16.60 -8.84
CA GLU A 71 -33.51 -15.95 -10.17
C GLU A 71 -33.52 -14.39 -10.17
N LYS A 72 -32.72 -13.80 -11.09
CA LYS A 72 -32.99 -12.66 -12.02
C LYS A 72 -33.53 -11.25 -11.63
N ILE A 73 -32.77 -10.24 -12.14
CA ILE A 73 -33.21 -9.03 -12.91
C ILE A 73 -33.85 -7.86 -12.09
N ASN A 74 -33.39 -6.59 -12.13
CA ASN A 74 -33.20 -5.72 -13.31
C ASN A 74 -32.35 -4.44 -13.04
N GLU A 75 -31.90 -3.76 -14.11
CA GLU A 75 -31.26 -2.42 -14.06
C GLU A 75 -32.26 -1.27 -13.89
N VAL A 76 -31.88 -0.18 -13.19
CA VAL A 76 -32.30 1.20 -13.52
C VAL A 76 -31.16 2.18 -13.22
N VAL A 77 -30.72 2.92 -14.25
CA VAL A 77 -29.79 4.05 -14.13
C VAL A 77 -30.59 5.35 -13.97
N GLN A 78 -30.29 6.18 -12.96
CA GLN A 78 -30.65 7.61 -12.97
C GLN A 78 -29.52 8.50 -12.42
N ASN A 79 -29.21 9.51 -13.22
CA ASN A 79 -28.30 10.63 -12.95
C ASN A 79 -29.18 11.90 -12.81
N PRO A 80 -28.84 12.85 -11.93
CA PRO A 80 -29.00 14.24 -12.35
C PRO A 80 -27.87 15.18 -11.90
N ASN A 81 -27.16 15.75 -12.88
CA ASN A 81 -26.57 17.09 -12.76
C ASN A 81 -27.66 18.14 -13.01
N GLN A 82 -27.78 19.15 -12.15
CA GLN A 82 -28.07 20.52 -12.60
C GLN A 82 -27.71 21.57 -11.54
N VAL A 83 -26.91 22.55 -11.95
CA VAL A 83 -26.52 23.74 -11.17
C VAL A 83 -27.14 24.96 -11.86
N ASN A 84 -27.85 25.81 -11.12
CA ASN A 84 -28.33 27.10 -11.62
C ASN A 84 -27.84 28.23 -10.72
N SER A 85 -27.23 29.25 -11.33
CA SER A 85 -26.77 30.47 -10.68
C SER A 85 -27.69 31.65 -11.03
N VAL A 86 -27.88 32.59 -10.11
CA VAL A 86 -28.71 33.79 -10.32
C VAL A 86 -27.91 35.05 -9.98
N SER A 87 -28.01 36.06 -10.85
CA SER A 87 -27.24 37.30 -10.81
C SER A 87 -27.99 38.47 -10.16
N VAL A 88 -27.24 39.39 -9.56
CA VAL A 88 -27.75 40.60 -8.90
C VAL A 88 -27.67 41.81 -9.85
N LYS A 89 -28.67 42.71 -9.83
CA LYS A 89 -28.61 44.05 -10.45
C LYS A 89 -29.04 45.15 -9.47
N LYS A 90 -28.50 46.35 -9.66
CA LYS A 90 -28.65 47.55 -8.80
C LYS A 90 -29.50 48.66 -9.46
N GLY A 91 -30.23 49.39 -8.61
CA GLY A 91 -30.30 50.87 -8.64
C GLY A 91 -31.52 51.53 -9.31
N TYR A 92 -32.13 52.52 -8.65
CA TYR A 92 -32.04 53.96 -9.00
C TYR A 92 -32.69 54.88 -7.93
N PHE A 93 -32.30 56.17 -7.92
CA PHE A 93 -32.75 57.22 -6.99
C PHE A 93 -33.52 58.34 -7.73
N SER A 94 -34.52 58.97 -7.08
CA SER A 94 -34.89 60.42 -7.08
C SER A 94 -36.25 60.61 -6.36
N LYS A 95 -36.73 61.77 -5.86
CA LYS A 95 -36.36 63.21 -5.97
C LYS A 95 -36.95 64.02 -4.78
N LEU A 96 -36.56 65.29 -4.61
CA LEU A 96 -37.02 66.24 -3.55
C LEU A 96 -38.44 66.82 -3.77
N GLY A 97 -39.06 67.39 -2.70
CA GLY A 97 -40.21 68.32 -2.83
C GLY A 97 -40.84 68.88 -1.54
N LEU A 98 -40.28 69.97 -1.01
CA LEU A 98 -40.82 71.00 -0.08
C LEU A 98 -42.34 71.02 0.28
N PHE A 99 -42.67 71.22 1.57
CA PHE A 99 -43.62 72.23 2.08
C PHE A 99 -43.45 72.48 3.59
N ILE A 100 -43.46 73.75 4.03
CA ILE A 100 -43.33 74.21 5.42
C ILE A 100 -44.56 75.11 5.75
N PHE A 101 -44.90 75.27 7.04
CA PHE A 101 -45.89 76.21 7.64
C PHE A 101 -47.33 75.72 7.89
N VAL A 102 -47.53 74.86 8.91
CA VAL A 102 -48.80 74.75 9.69
C VAL A 102 -48.66 74.48 11.22
N PRO A 103 -47.62 73.82 11.79
CA PRO A 103 -47.81 73.05 13.04
C PRO A 103 -47.90 73.83 14.36
N ILE A 104 -47.66 75.14 14.39
CA ILE A 104 -47.54 75.92 15.64
C ILE A 104 -48.90 76.06 16.38
N ILE A 105 -50.02 76.10 15.65
CA ILE A 105 -51.36 76.31 16.25
C ILE A 105 -51.91 75.01 16.88
N VAL A 106 -51.57 73.84 16.33
CA VAL A 106 -52.08 72.55 16.84
C VAL A 106 -51.41 72.13 18.15
N PHE A 107 -50.13 72.48 18.33
CA PHE A 107 -49.36 72.07 19.51
C PHE A 107 -49.85 72.72 20.81
N SER A 108 -50.37 73.95 20.76
CA SER A 108 -50.84 74.66 21.97
C SER A 108 -52.11 74.03 22.57
N VAL A 109 -53.02 73.53 21.73
CA VAL A 109 -54.27 72.90 22.17
C VAL A 109 -54.01 71.54 22.83
N LEU A 110 -53.10 70.75 22.28
CA LEU A 110 -52.75 69.42 22.81
C LEU A 110 -52.14 69.46 24.22
N ILE A 111 -51.31 70.47 24.52
CA ILE A 111 -50.67 70.62 25.83
C ILE A 111 -51.72 70.86 26.93
N VAL A 112 -52.72 71.72 26.67
CA VAL A 112 -53.77 72.03 27.65
C VAL A 112 -54.66 70.81 27.94
N THR A 113 -55.00 70.03 26.91
CA THR A 113 -55.77 68.78 27.11
C THR A 113 -54.97 67.69 27.82
N GLY A 114 -53.65 67.60 27.60
CA GLY A 114 -52.79 66.59 28.21
C GLY A 114 -52.68 66.71 29.73
N ILE A 115 -52.61 67.95 30.25
CA ILE A 115 -52.43 68.21 31.69
C ILE A 115 -53.65 67.77 32.52
N ILE A 116 -54.86 67.87 31.98
CA ILE A 116 -56.10 67.51 32.69
C ILE A 116 -56.34 65.99 32.70
N ILE A 117 -55.87 65.26 31.68
CA ILE A 117 -56.08 63.80 31.55
C ILE A 117 -55.00 63.01 32.31
N TRP A 118 -53.80 63.57 32.47
CA TRP A 118 -52.65 62.92 33.12
C TRP A 118 -52.92 62.30 34.51
N PRO A 119 -53.66 62.94 35.46
CA PRO A 119 -53.93 62.36 36.77
C PRO A 119 -54.79 61.09 36.71
N HIS A 120 -55.76 61.04 35.80
CA HIS A 120 -56.64 59.88 35.62
C HIS A 120 -55.92 58.73 34.89
N ALA A 121 -55.15 59.05 33.85
CA ALA A 121 -54.32 58.06 33.15
C ALA A 121 -53.32 57.39 34.11
N LYS A 122 -52.67 58.17 34.99
CA LYS A 122 -51.69 57.66 35.97
C LYS A 122 -52.27 56.60 36.92
N ASN A 123 -53.52 56.73 37.35
CA ASN A 123 -54.16 55.75 38.24
C ASN A 123 -54.57 54.45 37.55
N ILE A 124 -54.89 54.49 36.25
CA ILE A 124 -55.18 53.29 35.45
C ILE A 124 -53.86 52.57 35.12
N ILE A 125 -52.88 53.30 34.61
CA ILE A 125 -51.55 52.80 34.27
C ILE A 125 -50.88 52.17 35.50
N ASN A 126 -50.96 52.78 36.70
CA ASN A 126 -50.37 52.20 37.91
C ASN A 126 -51.07 50.90 38.37
N LYS A 127 -52.37 50.72 38.11
CA LYS A 127 -53.07 49.46 38.43
C LYS A 127 -52.68 48.35 37.45
N GLU A 128 -52.60 48.65 36.16
CA GLU A 128 -52.14 47.67 35.18
C GLU A 128 -50.65 47.36 35.33
N PHE A 129 -49.79 48.34 35.64
CA PHE A 129 -48.39 48.05 35.99
C PHE A 129 -48.23 47.26 37.28
N ALA A 130 -49.15 47.36 38.26
CA ALA A 130 -49.12 46.48 39.42
C ALA A 130 -49.47 45.04 39.04
N ALA A 131 -50.55 44.82 38.28
CA ALA A 131 -50.95 43.51 37.79
C ALA A 131 -49.91 42.89 36.82
N ILE A 132 -49.33 43.69 35.91
CA ILE A 132 -48.24 43.29 35.02
C ILE A 132 -46.98 43.02 35.83
N LYS A 133 -46.67 43.77 36.90
CA LYS A 133 -45.52 43.48 37.75
C LYS A 133 -45.68 42.16 38.49
N GLU A 134 -46.86 41.90 39.06
CA GLU A 134 -47.19 40.66 39.78
C GLU A 134 -47.19 39.45 38.84
N ALA A 135 -47.79 39.58 37.64
CA ALA A 135 -47.70 38.58 36.57
C ALA A 135 -46.24 38.38 36.09
N SER A 136 -45.48 39.45 35.87
CA SER A 136 -44.09 39.37 35.39
C SER A 136 -43.11 38.81 36.43
N ILE A 137 -43.47 38.79 37.72
CA ILE A 137 -42.70 38.12 38.77
C ILE A 137 -42.92 36.60 38.65
N SER A 138 -44.17 36.16 38.55
CA SER A 138 -44.51 34.75 38.31
C SER A 138 -43.97 34.22 36.98
N GLU A 139 -44.07 35.02 35.92
CA GLU A 139 -43.57 34.65 34.58
C GLU A 139 -42.03 34.64 34.55
N LYS A 140 -41.35 35.58 35.24
CA LYS A 140 -39.89 35.56 35.39
C LYS A 140 -39.36 34.31 36.08
N GLU A 141 -40.04 33.82 37.09
CA GLU A 141 -39.61 32.62 37.84
C GLU A 141 -39.63 31.40 36.89
N SER A 142 -40.75 31.18 36.19
CA SER A 142 -40.87 30.11 35.17
C SER A 142 -39.94 30.28 33.96
N LEU A 143 -39.64 31.51 33.55
CA LEU A 143 -38.66 31.79 32.48
C LEU A 143 -37.23 31.53 32.94
N ASN A 144 -36.89 31.80 34.21
CA ASN A 144 -35.57 31.50 34.75
C ASN A 144 -35.35 29.99 34.77
N ASP A 145 -36.30 29.22 35.31
CA ASP A 145 -36.21 27.76 35.37
C ASP A 145 -36.14 27.16 33.96
N GLY A 146 -37.00 27.61 33.03
CA GLY A 146 -36.96 27.17 31.63
C GLY A 146 -35.73 27.63 30.83
N ILE A 147 -34.96 28.62 31.31
CA ILE A 147 -33.66 29.01 30.77
C ILE A 147 -32.54 28.16 31.39
N ILE A 148 -32.61 27.88 32.70
CA ILE A 148 -31.67 27.02 33.43
C ILE A 148 -31.73 25.59 32.89
N ASP A 149 -32.92 25.03 32.68
CA ASP A 149 -33.10 23.70 32.07
C ASP A 149 -32.50 23.63 30.66
N LYS A 150 -32.69 24.69 29.85
CA LYS A 150 -32.09 24.77 28.50
C LYS A 150 -30.57 24.93 28.54
N LEU A 151 -30.02 25.66 29.52
CA LEU A 151 -28.59 25.74 29.75
C LEU A 151 -28.02 24.38 30.20
N GLY A 152 -28.75 23.62 31.02
CA GLY A 152 -28.42 22.25 31.40
C GLY A 152 -28.42 21.28 30.21
N ASP A 153 -29.47 21.33 29.37
CA ASP A 153 -29.56 20.56 28.12
C ASP A 153 -28.38 20.92 27.18
N VAL A 154 -28.10 22.20 26.95
CA VAL A 154 -26.95 22.65 26.15
C VAL A 154 -25.62 22.17 26.74
N ASN A 155 -25.42 22.23 28.05
CA ASN A 155 -24.19 21.74 28.69
C ASN A 155 -24.05 20.21 28.55
N SER A 156 -25.12 19.45 28.74
CA SER A 156 -25.10 18.00 28.54
C SER A 156 -24.82 17.60 27.08
N ARG A 157 -25.33 18.36 26.10
CA ARG A 157 -25.00 18.20 24.69
C ARG A 157 -23.55 18.55 24.39
N LEU A 158 -23.01 19.57 25.05
CA LEU A 158 -21.58 19.94 24.94
C LEU A 158 -20.69 18.82 25.48
N ASP A 159 -21.04 18.22 26.62
CA ASP A 159 -20.32 17.08 27.20
C ASP A 159 -20.38 15.83 26.29
N VAL A 160 -21.55 15.55 25.68
CA VAL A 160 -21.71 14.47 24.70
C VAL A 160 -20.88 14.74 23.45
N LEU A 161 -20.87 15.98 22.95
CA LEU A 161 -20.05 16.38 21.80
C LEU A 161 -18.55 16.25 22.11
N SER A 162 -18.10 16.70 23.29
CA SER A 162 -16.70 16.55 23.71
C SER A 162 -16.28 15.08 23.75
N LYS A 163 -17.10 14.21 24.39
CA LYS A 163 -16.84 12.76 24.42
C LYS A 163 -16.81 12.14 23.03
N SER A 164 -17.70 12.58 22.12
CA SER A 164 -17.68 12.12 20.73
C SER A 164 -16.44 12.58 19.97
N LEU A 165 -15.94 13.79 20.25
CA LEU A 165 -14.71 14.33 19.66
C LEU A 165 -13.47 13.56 20.16
N ASP A 166 -13.41 13.22 21.44
CA ASP A 166 -12.35 12.40 22.03
C ASP A 166 -12.35 10.97 21.46
N GLN A 167 -13.54 10.39 21.23
CA GLN A 167 -13.71 9.11 20.55
C GLN A 167 -13.26 9.17 19.08
N ILE A 168 -13.66 10.20 18.33
CA ILE A 168 -13.23 10.40 16.93
C ILE A 168 -11.71 10.61 16.86
N SER A 169 -11.14 11.41 17.77
CA SER A 169 -9.70 11.67 17.87
C SER A 169 -8.91 10.38 18.16
N SER A 170 -9.32 9.60 19.16
CA SER A 170 -8.66 8.34 19.52
C SER A 170 -8.78 7.28 18.41
N LEU A 171 -9.95 7.14 17.77
CA LEU A 171 -10.13 6.26 16.62
C LEU A 171 -9.28 6.69 15.41
N SER A 172 -9.23 8.00 15.13
CA SER A 172 -8.39 8.56 14.05
C SER A 172 -6.90 8.29 14.30
N ASN A 173 -6.42 8.51 15.53
CA ASN A 173 -5.03 8.25 15.91
C ASN A 173 -4.67 6.76 15.83
N SER A 174 -5.55 5.85 16.29
CA SER A 174 -5.36 4.41 16.14
C SER A 174 -5.33 4.01 14.66
N SER A 175 -6.30 4.47 13.87
CA SER A 175 -6.37 4.12 12.45
C SER A 175 -5.19 4.68 11.65
N ALA A 176 -4.65 5.84 12.04
CA ALA A 176 -3.42 6.37 11.44
C ALA A 176 -2.22 5.47 11.78
N ALA A 177 -2.06 5.05 13.04
CA ALA A 177 -0.99 4.13 13.45
C ALA A 177 -1.06 2.79 12.71
N ASP A 178 -2.25 2.20 12.59
CA ASP A 178 -2.48 0.95 11.84
C ASP A 178 -2.09 1.09 10.36
N VAL A 179 -2.45 2.21 9.73
CA VAL A 179 -2.09 2.51 8.33
C VAL A 179 -0.58 2.68 8.16
N TYR A 180 0.12 3.33 9.10
CA TYR A 180 1.58 3.44 9.05
C TYR A 180 2.29 2.09 9.22
N GLN A 181 1.78 1.21 10.09
CA GLN A 181 2.32 -0.16 10.25
C GLN A 181 2.16 -0.99 8.97
N GLU A 182 0.97 -0.98 8.35
CA GLU A 182 0.75 -1.75 7.12
C GLU A 182 1.53 -1.14 5.93
N LEU A 183 1.67 0.18 5.85
CA LEU A 183 2.50 0.84 4.83
C LEU A 183 3.98 0.47 4.98
N ASP A 184 4.50 0.40 6.21
CA ASP A 184 5.87 -0.05 6.44
C ASP A 184 6.05 -1.54 6.11
N TYR A 185 5.11 -2.40 6.49
CA TYR A 185 5.12 -3.81 6.08
C TYR A 185 5.12 -3.96 4.55
N LEU A 186 4.29 -3.20 3.82
CA LEU A 186 4.27 -3.23 2.35
C LEU A 186 5.59 -2.74 1.74
N ARG A 187 6.22 -1.72 2.33
CA ARG A 187 7.57 -1.26 1.93
C ARG A 187 8.61 -2.36 2.11
N GLN A 188 8.64 -3.02 3.27
CA GLN A 188 9.54 -4.12 3.54
C GLN A 188 9.26 -5.32 2.61
N ARG A 189 7.99 -5.64 2.31
CA ARG A 189 7.61 -6.69 1.37
C ARG A 189 8.11 -6.41 -0.06
N ASN A 190 8.04 -5.16 -0.50
CA ASN A 190 8.60 -4.73 -1.80
C ASN A 190 10.13 -4.85 -1.84
N GLU A 191 10.83 -4.59 -0.72
CA GLU A 191 12.28 -4.83 -0.63
C GLU A 191 12.62 -6.33 -0.81
N LEU A 192 11.85 -7.24 -0.19
CA LEU A 192 12.04 -8.68 -0.38
C LEU A 192 11.86 -9.11 -1.85
N ILE A 193 10.85 -8.58 -2.53
CA ILE A 193 10.61 -8.84 -3.95
C ILE A 193 11.79 -8.35 -4.79
N SER A 194 12.31 -7.15 -4.52
CA SER A 194 13.48 -6.58 -5.18
C SER A 194 14.75 -7.43 -4.99
N LEU A 195 15.00 -7.94 -3.78
CA LEU A 195 16.11 -8.86 -3.53
C LEU A 195 15.93 -10.18 -4.30
N GLY A 196 14.70 -10.70 -4.37
CA GLY A 196 14.39 -11.87 -5.20
C GLY A 196 14.60 -11.61 -6.70
N ASP A 197 14.30 -10.40 -7.17
CA ASP A 197 14.51 -10.00 -8.57
C ASP A 197 16.00 -9.83 -8.89
N LEU A 198 16.78 -9.24 -7.98
CA LEU A 198 18.25 -9.12 -8.12
C LEU A 198 18.93 -10.49 -8.15
N ALA A 199 18.55 -11.39 -7.22
CA ALA A 199 19.08 -12.75 -7.19
C ALA A 199 18.71 -13.55 -8.46
N ILE A 200 17.52 -13.34 -9.04
CA ILE A 200 17.11 -14.02 -10.28
C ILE A 200 17.73 -13.38 -11.52
N HIS A 201 17.65 -12.06 -11.69
CA HIS A 201 18.01 -11.39 -12.94
C HIS A 201 19.49 -11.05 -13.05
N ASN A 202 20.13 -10.66 -11.96
CA ASN A 202 21.54 -10.25 -11.93
C ASN A 202 22.45 -11.33 -11.33
N ALA A 203 21.88 -12.50 -10.98
CA ALA A 203 22.58 -13.59 -10.28
C ALA A 203 23.25 -13.18 -8.97
N ASP A 204 22.75 -12.14 -8.29
CA ASP A 204 23.38 -11.63 -7.07
C ASP A 204 23.15 -12.56 -5.86
N ARG A 205 24.23 -13.22 -5.42
CA ARG A 205 24.23 -14.06 -4.22
C ARG A 205 23.97 -13.27 -2.94
N LYS A 206 24.44 -12.02 -2.82
CA LYS A 206 24.28 -11.20 -1.61
C LYS A 206 22.81 -10.91 -1.34
N SER A 207 22.00 -10.76 -2.40
CA SER A 207 20.55 -10.65 -2.27
C SER A 207 19.88 -11.92 -1.76
N LEU A 208 20.32 -13.11 -2.19
CA LEU A 208 19.84 -14.39 -1.66
C LEU A 208 20.25 -14.59 -0.19
N ASP A 209 21.50 -14.31 0.16
CA ASP A 209 22.01 -14.40 1.53
C ASP A 209 21.25 -13.43 2.46
N LYS A 210 20.92 -12.22 1.97
CA LYS A 210 20.09 -11.27 2.70
C LYS A 210 18.67 -11.81 2.92
N LEU A 211 18.03 -12.41 1.92
CA LEU A 211 16.72 -13.06 2.08
C LEU A 211 16.76 -14.18 3.14
N ILE A 212 17.78 -15.05 3.08
CA ILE A 212 18.01 -16.11 4.08
C ILE A 212 18.16 -15.50 5.48
N SER A 213 18.96 -14.43 5.61
CA SER A 213 19.16 -13.74 6.88
C SER A 213 17.86 -13.15 7.45
N ILE A 214 16.97 -12.63 6.59
CA ILE A 214 15.68 -12.08 7.02
C ILE A 214 14.74 -13.20 7.46
N ARG A 215 14.68 -14.32 6.71
CA ARG A 215 13.90 -15.51 7.11
C ARG A 215 14.31 -16.00 8.51
N ASP A 216 15.61 -16.06 8.78
CA ASP A 216 16.14 -16.71 9.97
C ASP A 216 16.26 -15.79 11.20
N LYS A 217 16.42 -14.47 11.00
CA LYS A 217 16.72 -13.51 12.10
C LYS A 217 15.64 -12.46 12.38
N ASN A 218 14.65 -12.28 11.49
CA ASN A 218 13.60 -11.28 11.70
C ASN A 218 12.58 -11.76 12.75
N THR A 219 12.04 -10.85 13.55
CA THR A 219 11.03 -11.12 14.57
C THR A 219 9.59 -11.13 14.03
N ASP A 220 9.31 -10.48 12.91
CA ASP A 220 7.98 -10.49 12.29
C ASP A 220 7.81 -11.74 11.40
N SER A 221 6.92 -12.63 11.85
CA SER A 221 6.53 -13.84 11.13
C SER A 221 6.00 -13.55 9.72
N ARG A 222 5.31 -12.41 9.47
CA ARG A 222 4.84 -12.04 8.12
C ARG A 222 6.02 -11.84 7.17
N LEU A 223 7.09 -11.20 7.63
CA LEU A 223 8.31 -10.97 6.86
C LEU A 223 9.16 -12.23 6.70
N GLN A 224 9.23 -13.08 7.74
CA GLN A 224 9.87 -14.40 7.61
C GLN A 224 9.21 -15.26 6.52
N SER A 225 7.87 -15.33 6.52
CA SER A 225 7.10 -16.04 5.49
C SER A 225 7.25 -15.40 4.10
N GLY A 226 7.29 -14.06 4.03
CA GLY A 226 7.60 -13.32 2.80
C GLY A 226 8.98 -13.70 2.24
N ALA A 227 10.02 -13.67 3.08
CA ALA A 227 11.39 -14.01 2.68
C ALA A 227 11.51 -15.49 2.26
N ALA A 228 10.88 -16.41 3.00
CA ALA A 228 10.81 -17.82 2.61
C ALA A 228 10.16 -18.03 1.22
N SER A 229 9.12 -17.26 0.91
CA SER A 229 8.45 -17.29 -0.40
C SER A 229 9.36 -16.81 -1.53
N GLU A 230 10.14 -15.74 -1.31
CA GLU A 230 11.10 -15.27 -2.32
C GLU A 230 12.29 -16.22 -2.48
N ILE A 231 12.82 -16.81 -1.41
CA ILE A 231 13.87 -17.84 -1.48
C ILE A 231 13.40 -19.02 -2.34
N LEU A 232 12.15 -19.48 -2.15
CA LEU A 232 11.57 -20.54 -2.97
C LEU A 232 11.44 -20.10 -4.45
N ARG A 233 11.05 -18.85 -4.72
CA ARG A 233 10.97 -18.29 -6.07
C ARG A 233 12.35 -18.27 -6.76
N VAL A 234 13.39 -17.84 -6.05
CA VAL A 234 14.79 -17.86 -6.53
C VAL A 234 15.20 -19.30 -6.85
N LYS A 235 15.06 -20.23 -5.89
CA LYS A 235 15.43 -21.64 -6.09
C LYS A 235 14.71 -22.27 -7.27
N LEU A 236 13.40 -22.06 -7.42
CA LEU A 236 12.62 -22.56 -8.56
C LEU A 236 13.09 -21.98 -9.90
N ALA A 237 13.51 -20.71 -9.95
CA ALA A 237 14.07 -20.12 -11.16
C ALA A 237 15.39 -20.81 -11.57
N TYR A 238 16.26 -21.10 -10.62
CA TYR A 238 17.54 -21.78 -10.85
C TYR A 238 17.39 -23.29 -11.10
N MET A 239 16.45 -23.98 -10.45
CA MET A 239 16.18 -25.40 -10.71
C MET A 239 15.60 -25.65 -12.11
N ASN A 240 14.70 -24.78 -12.58
CA ASN A 240 14.02 -24.95 -13.87
C ASN A 240 14.70 -24.20 -15.04
N GLY A 241 15.60 -23.26 -14.76
CA GLY A 241 16.25 -22.42 -15.77
C GLY A 241 17.41 -23.12 -16.50
N LEU A 242 17.39 -23.11 -17.83
CA LEU A 242 18.52 -23.54 -18.66
C LEU A 242 19.54 -22.39 -18.86
N ARG A 243 20.10 -21.88 -17.76
CA ARG A 243 21.20 -20.90 -17.76
C ARG A 243 22.60 -21.54 -17.78
N ARG A 244 22.75 -22.61 -18.55
CA ARG A 244 24.10 -23.12 -18.87
C ARG A 244 24.76 -22.09 -19.78
N GLY A 245 25.98 -21.65 -19.44
CA GLY A 245 26.71 -20.62 -20.18
C GLY A 245 26.78 -20.97 -21.67
N SER A 246 25.95 -20.30 -22.48
CA SER A 246 25.73 -20.66 -23.88
C SER A 246 26.70 -19.98 -24.85
N GLN A 247 27.54 -19.08 -24.33
CA GLN A 247 28.67 -18.53 -25.06
C GLN A 247 29.89 -19.41 -24.83
N SER A 248 30.54 -19.77 -25.94
CA SER A 248 31.88 -20.36 -25.93
C SER A 248 32.90 -19.37 -25.35
N ILE A 249 33.97 -19.90 -24.76
CA ILE A 249 35.09 -19.13 -24.22
C ILE A 249 35.90 -18.56 -25.40
N PRO A 250 36.14 -17.24 -25.48
CA PRO A 250 36.93 -16.65 -26.56
C PRO A 250 38.44 -16.88 -26.35
N ILE A 251 38.91 -18.10 -26.65
CA ILE A 251 40.27 -18.60 -26.35
C ILE A 251 41.35 -17.65 -26.86
N GLY A 252 41.30 -17.25 -28.13
CA GLY A 252 42.29 -16.34 -28.72
C GLY A 252 42.32 -14.92 -28.14
N GLN A 253 41.39 -14.56 -27.24
CA GLN A 253 41.41 -13.30 -26.49
C GLN A 253 41.89 -13.49 -25.04
N LEU A 254 41.49 -14.59 -24.39
CA LEU A 254 41.77 -14.87 -22.97
C LEU A 254 43.08 -15.66 -22.76
N PHE A 255 43.47 -16.47 -23.74
CA PHE A 255 44.62 -17.38 -23.72
C PHE A 255 45.53 -17.21 -24.96
N PRO A 256 45.93 -15.98 -25.35
CA PRO A 256 46.69 -15.74 -26.59
C PRO A 256 48.11 -16.32 -26.61
N GLU A 257 48.61 -16.76 -25.45
CA GLU A 257 49.93 -17.40 -25.30
C GLU A 257 49.92 -18.92 -25.58
N TYR A 258 48.74 -19.51 -25.76
CA TYR A 258 48.54 -20.95 -25.91
C TYR A 258 48.04 -21.31 -27.32
N ASP A 259 48.64 -22.34 -27.91
CA ASP A 259 48.26 -22.90 -29.21
C ASP A 259 47.06 -23.86 -29.03
N VAL A 260 45.87 -23.29 -28.77
CA VAL A 260 44.62 -24.01 -28.46
C VAL A 260 43.48 -23.43 -29.29
N ASP A 261 42.89 -24.26 -30.15
CA ASP A 261 41.79 -23.88 -31.05
C ASP A 261 40.38 -24.16 -30.47
N ASP A 262 40.23 -25.13 -29.57
CA ASP A 262 38.93 -25.56 -28.99
C ASP A 262 38.93 -25.46 -27.45
N GLU A 263 37.81 -25.07 -26.87
CA GLU A 263 37.64 -24.86 -25.43
C GLU A 263 37.67 -26.18 -24.65
N VAL A 264 37.37 -27.29 -25.33
CA VAL A 264 37.49 -28.65 -24.77
C VAL A 264 38.96 -29.04 -24.53
N ASP A 265 39.89 -28.48 -25.30
CA ASP A 265 41.33 -28.78 -25.17
C ASP A 265 42.01 -27.97 -24.06
N LEU A 266 41.32 -26.99 -23.46
CA LEU A 266 41.79 -26.27 -22.27
C LEU A 266 42.09 -27.27 -21.13
N ASN A 267 43.22 -27.06 -20.47
CA ASN A 267 43.65 -27.87 -19.33
C ASN A 267 42.96 -27.41 -18.05
N THR A 268 43.00 -28.25 -17.01
CA THR A 268 42.33 -27.97 -15.73
C THR A 268 42.80 -26.65 -15.10
N GLU A 269 44.07 -26.29 -15.21
CA GLU A 269 44.62 -25.08 -14.59
C GLU A 269 44.18 -23.81 -15.32
N GLN A 270 44.04 -23.85 -16.64
CA GLN A 270 43.47 -22.76 -17.45
C GLN A 270 41.97 -22.54 -17.16
N LEU A 271 41.22 -23.62 -16.98
CA LEU A 271 39.81 -23.53 -16.60
C LEU A 271 39.63 -23.00 -15.17
N ILE A 272 40.49 -23.41 -14.23
CA ILE A 272 40.51 -22.88 -12.86
C ILE A 272 40.90 -21.41 -12.85
N SER A 273 41.94 -20.98 -13.60
CA SER A 273 42.36 -19.57 -13.60
C SER A 273 41.29 -18.64 -14.17
N LEU A 274 40.51 -19.08 -15.17
CA LEU A 274 39.35 -18.34 -15.68
C LEU A 274 38.18 -18.31 -14.70
N LEU A 275 38.05 -19.33 -13.85
CA LEU A 275 36.99 -19.43 -12.84
C LEU A 275 37.29 -18.56 -11.61
N ASP A 276 38.57 -18.48 -11.22
CA ASP A 276 39.09 -17.64 -10.13
C ASP A 276 39.19 -16.14 -10.53
N ASP A 277 39.24 -15.81 -11.83
CA ASP A 277 39.21 -14.42 -12.30
C ASP A 277 37.81 -13.81 -12.15
N LEU A 278 37.67 -12.86 -11.22
CA LEU A 278 36.43 -12.13 -10.93
C LEU A 278 36.14 -10.98 -11.91
N GLU A 279 37.13 -10.55 -12.71
CA GLU A 279 36.95 -9.54 -13.76
C GLU A 279 36.54 -10.17 -15.10
N ALA A 280 36.72 -11.49 -15.24
CA ALA A 280 36.21 -12.26 -16.37
C ALA A 280 34.68 -12.23 -16.43
N ARG A 281 34.11 -12.22 -17.64
CA ARG A 281 32.64 -12.26 -17.81
C ARG A 281 32.07 -13.54 -17.23
N ASP A 282 31.05 -13.41 -16.38
CA ASP A 282 30.38 -14.53 -15.70
C ASP A 282 29.97 -15.67 -16.64
N GLU A 283 29.52 -15.37 -17.86
CA GLU A 283 29.17 -16.39 -18.87
C GLU A 283 30.35 -17.32 -19.22
N HIS A 284 31.59 -16.80 -19.23
CA HIS A 284 32.81 -17.58 -19.45
C HIS A 284 33.21 -18.36 -18.19
N ARG A 285 32.98 -17.79 -16.99
CA ARG A 285 33.18 -18.44 -15.68
C ARG A 285 32.23 -19.64 -15.52
N VAL A 286 30.94 -19.48 -15.86
CA VAL A 286 29.96 -20.57 -15.95
C VAL A 286 30.42 -21.64 -16.95
N ARG A 287 30.90 -21.24 -18.14
CA ARG A 287 31.37 -22.19 -19.16
C ARG A 287 32.61 -22.96 -18.69
N ALA A 288 33.53 -22.31 -17.97
CA ALA A 288 34.68 -22.97 -17.36
C ALA A 288 34.28 -23.98 -16.29
N ALA A 289 33.35 -23.62 -15.39
CA ALA A 289 32.78 -24.52 -14.40
C ALA A 289 32.15 -25.77 -15.04
N TYR A 290 31.42 -25.61 -16.15
CA TYR A 290 30.86 -26.73 -16.92
C TYR A 290 31.95 -27.63 -17.52
N LEU A 291 32.98 -27.07 -18.17
CA LEU A 291 34.04 -27.84 -18.83
C LEU A 291 34.91 -28.63 -17.84
N LEU A 292 34.93 -28.27 -16.55
CA LEU A 292 35.57 -29.05 -15.50
C LEU A 292 34.90 -30.42 -15.24
N ALA A 293 33.67 -30.66 -15.73
CA ALA A 293 32.99 -31.96 -15.61
C ALA A 293 33.77 -33.12 -16.27
N ASP A 294 34.39 -32.84 -17.42
CA ASP A 294 35.19 -33.80 -18.18
C ASP A 294 36.62 -33.91 -17.61
N LYS A 295 37.10 -32.86 -16.93
CA LYS A 295 38.42 -32.81 -16.28
C LYS A 295 38.34 -33.38 -14.86
N ARG A 296 37.85 -34.63 -14.73
CA ARG A 296 37.70 -35.33 -13.43
C ARG A 296 39.05 -35.49 -12.74
N ASN A 297 39.33 -34.64 -11.75
CA ASN A 297 40.54 -34.70 -10.93
C ASN A 297 40.37 -33.91 -9.61
N GLU A 298 41.30 -34.09 -8.67
CA GLU A 298 41.34 -33.42 -7.37
C GLU A 298 41.28 -31.89 -7.45
N LYS A 299 42.03 -31.29 -8.39
CA LYS A 299 42.11 -29.83 -8.55
C LYS A 299 40.76 -29.26 -9.00
N ALA A 300 40.11 -29.90 -9.97
CA ALA A 300 38.78 -29.54 -10.45
C ALA A 300 37.74 -29.64 -9.32
N ALA A 301 37.70 -30.76 -8.58
CA ALA A 301 36.77 -30.94 -7.47
C ALA A 301 36.94 -29.85 -6.39
N THR A 302 38.19 -29.56 -6.01
CA THR A 302 38.49 -28.56 -4.99
C THR A 302 38.16 -27.14 -5.45
N ALA A 303 38.45 -26.80 -6.71
CA ALA A 303 38.10 -25.50 -7.28
C ALA A 303 36.57 -25.28 -7.34
N LEU A 304 35.80 -26.27 -7.77
CA LEU A 304 34.34 -26.20 -7.79
C LEU A 304 33.76 -25.97 -6.38
N VAL A 305 34.29 -26.63 -5.35
CA VAL A 305 33.88 -26.41 -3.95
C VAL A 305 34.24 -24.98 -3.48
N ASN A 306 35.43 -24.48 -3.81
CA ASN A 306 35.86 -23.13 -3.47
C ASN A 306 34.95 -22.06 -4.11
N VAL A 307 34.50 -22.29 -5.34
CA VAL A 307 33.60 -21.41 -6.09
C VAL A 307 32.20 -21.43 -5.49
N VAL A 308 31.65 -22.62 -5.21
CA VAL A 308 30.37 -22.75 -4.47
C VAL A 308 30.46 -22.02 -3.12
N ALA A 309 31.59 -22.11 -2.42
CA ALA A 309 31.80 -21.42 -1.15
C ALA A 309 31.84 -19.89 -1.27
N ASN A 310 32.55 -19.32 -2.26
CA ASN A 310 32.97 -17.91 -2.23
C ASN A 310 32.46 -17.02 -3.38
N ASP A 311 31.98 -17.57 -4.49
CA ASP A 311 31.61 -16.79 -5.67
C ASP A 311 30.37 -15.93 -5.42
N GLU A 312 30.35 -14.70 -5.94
CA GLU A 312 29.25 -13.75 -5.81
C GLU A 312 28.13 -13.99 -6.83
N ASN A 313 28.41 -14.71 -7.93
CA ASN A 313 27.46 -14.96 -9.01
C ASN A 313 26.76 -16.34 -8.86
N LEU A 314 25.44 -16.33 -8.71
CA LEU A 314 24.59 -17.52 -8.52
C LEU A 314 24.53 -18.45 -9.74
N ASP A 315 24.68 -17.94 -10.98
CA ASP A 315 24.76 -18.79 -12.17
C ASP A 315 26.07 -19.61 -12.15
N VAL A 316 27.20 -19.01 -11.70
CA VAL A 316 28.49 -19.72 -11.53
C VAL A 316 28.43 -20.70 -10.36
N VAL A 317 27.92 -20.29 -9.19
CA VAL A 317 27.72 -21.18 -8.02
C VAL A 317 26.88 -22.40 -8.40
N ARG A 318 25.77 -22.20 -9.11
CA ARG A 318 24.90 -23.29 -9.55
C ARG A 318 25.62 -24.26 -10.47
N GLU A 319 26.25 -23.77 -11.53
CA GLU A 319 26.88 -24.66 -12.51
C GLU A 319 28.06 -25.41 -11.87
N ALA A 320 28.79 -24.78 -10.94
CA ALA A 320 29.82 -25.43 -10.15
C ALA A 320 29.25 -26.54 -9.24
N ALA A 321 28.12 -26.29 -8.55
CA ALA A 321 27.44 -27.30 -7.73
C ALA A 321 26.85 -28.46 -8.56
N MET A 322 26.34 -28.18 -9.75
CA MET A 322 25.88 -29.21 -10.71
C MET A 322 27.04 -30.06 -11.21
N THR A 323 28.11 -29.43 -11.70
CA THR A 323 29.32 -30.10 -12.18
C THR A 323 29.96 -30.98 -11.09
N PHE A 324 30.06 -30.46 -9.86
CA PHE A 324 30.53 -31.23 -8.72
C PHE A 324 29.67 -32.46 -8.44
N SER A 325 28.34 -32.33 -8.54
CA SER A 325 27.39 -33.43 -8.38
C SER A 325 27.49 -34.48 -9.50
N GLU A 326 27.66 -34.04 -10.76
CA GLU A 326 27.85 -34.91 -11.93
C GLU A 326 29.21 -35.66 -11.88
N MET A 327 30.26 -35.04 -11.34
CA MET A 327 31.59 -35.63 -11.19
C MET A 327 31.69 -36.60 -9.99
N THR A 328 31.17 -36.24 -8.83
CA THR A 328 31.33 -37.00 -7.57
C THR A 328 30.18 -37.96 -7.26
N GLY A 329 29.05 -37.83 -7.97
CA GLY A 329 27.83 -38.54 -7.65
C GLY A 329 27.10 -38.04 -6.39
N PHE A 330 27.57 -36.94 -5.79
CA PHE A 330 26.83 -36.21 -4.75
C PHE A 330 25.43 -35.83 -5.25
N ARG A 331 24.43 -35.94 -4.37
CA ARG A 331 23.04 -35.59 -4.68
C ARG A 331 22.52 -34.63 -3.62
N ASN A 332 22.15 -33.44 -4.07
CA ASN A 332 21.39 -32.48 -3.29
C ASN A 332 20.19 -32.03 -4.13
N ASP A 333 19.01 -31.98 -3.51
CA ASP A 333 17.80 -31.45 -4.15
C ASP A 333 17.86 -29.92 -4.30
N ASP A 334 18.74 -29.26 -3.53
CA ASP A 334 18.94 -27.81 -3.51
C ASP A 334 20.35 -27.43 -4.00
N LEU A 335 20.44 -27.06 -5.28
CA LEU A 335 21.70 -26.64 -5.92
C LEU A 335 22.30 -25.35 -5.36
N LEU A 336 21.54 -24.59 -4.55
CA LEU A 336 21.99 -23.35 -3.90
C LEU A 336 22.30 -23.55 -2.41
N ASP A 337 22.19 -24.78 -1.88
CA ASP A 337 22.65 -25.10 -0.51
C ASP A 337 24.16 -25.40 -0.50
N VAL A 338 24.91 -24.30 -0.45
CA VAL A 338 26.36 -24.23 -0.27
C VAL A 338 26.84 -25.05 0.93
N HIS A 339 26.10 -25.04 2.05
CA HIS A 339 26.55 -25.67 3.28
C HIS A 339 26.51 -27.20 3.19
N SER A 340 25.47 -27.79 2.60
CA SER A 340 25.41 -29.25 2.45
C SER A 340 26.51 -29.81 1.54
N LEU A 341 26.87 -29.09 0.48
CA LEU A 341 27.95 -29.49 -0.44
C LEU A 341 29.32 -29.44 0.24
N ILE A 342 29.66 -28.33 0.90
CA ILE A 342 30.95 -28.19 1.62
C ILE A 342 31.07 -29.25 2.73
N ASN A 343 30.04 -29.38 3.58
CA ASN A 343 30.02 -30.36 4.67
C ASN A 343 30.10 -31.82 4.17
N TRP A 344 29.67 -32.10 2.94
CA TRP A 344 29.81 -33.42 2.33
C TRP A 344 31.24 -33.62 1.81
N TRP A 345 31.82 -32.63 1.13
CA TRP A 345 33.19 -32.71 0.61
C TRP A 345 34.21 -32.92 1.74
N GLU A 346 34.14 -32.12 2.81
CA GLU A 346 35.03 -32.25 3.98
C GLU A 346 35.03 -33.64 4.62
N LYS A 347 33.93 -34.40 4.50
CA LYS A 347 33.76 -35.74 5.10
C LYS A 347 34.10 -36.90 4.17
N ASN A 348 34.18 -36.65 2.86
CA ASN A 348 34.27 -37.70 1.85
C ASN A 348 35.42 -37.52 0.85
N SER A 349 36.05 -36.35 0.78
CA SER A 349 37.17 -36.04 -0.12
C SER A 349 38.22 -37.15 -0.13
N GLU A 350 38.80 -37.48 1.03
CA GLU A 350 39.83 -38.54 1.19
C GLU A 350 39.48 -39.89 0.55
N LYS A 351 38.19 -40.22 0.41
CA LYS A 351 37.71 -41.46 -0.20
C LYS A 351 37.48 -41.35 -1.71
N PHE A 352 37.11 -40.17 -2.20
CA PHE A 352 36.84 -39.92 -3.63
C PHE A 352 38.08 -39.46 -4.41
N LEU A 353 39.08 -38.86 -3.76
CA LEU A 353 40.33 -38.46 -4.41
C LEU A 353 41.02 -39.60 -5.20
N PRO A 354 41.08 -40.87 -4.71
CA PRO A 354 41.61 -41.99 -5.50
C PRO A 354 40.76 -42.34 -6.72
N GLU A 355 39.45 -42.14 -6.70
CA GLU A 355 38.52 -42.47 -7.79
C GLU A 355 38.51 -41.38 -8.89
N LEU A 356 38.99 -40.18 -8.57
CA LEU A 356 39.13 -39.03 -9.48
C LEU A 356 40.46 -39.02 -10.25
N ASN A 357 41.32 -40.04 -10.13
CA ASN A 357 42.61 -40.12 -10.84
C ASN A 357 42.55 -41.09 -12.04
N ASN A 358 41.70 -40.79 -13.04
CA ASN A 358 41.65 -41.49 -14.33
C ASN A 358 42.18 -40.60 -15.46
#